data_AF-A0A7X2XN78-F1
#
_entry.id   AF-A0A7X2XN78-F1
#
_cell.length_a   1.000
_cell.length_b   1.000
_cell.length_c   1.000
_cell.angle_alpha   90.00
_cell.angle_beta   90.00
_cell.angle_gamma   90.00
#
_symmetry.space_group_name_H-M   'P 1'
#
loop_
_entity.id
_entity.type
_entity.pdbx_description
1 polymer ?
#
loop_
_entity_poly.entity_id
_entity_poly.type
_entity_poly.pdbx_seq_one_letter_code
_entity_poly.pdbx_strand_id
1 'polypeptide(L)'
;IKGSELGANMVVSGTFGEVDGVQIVRSKKVDEGKGFLVKVSPSQTQTDDANKYGAFVILLKRDVAIETDRDILKKTTVITGDEHYGVYLYDPTRVVKFGGA
;
A
#
# COMPACT_ATOMS: atom_id res chain seq x y z
N ILE A 1 26.64 -13.32 -1.27
CA ILE A 1 25.30 -12.72 -1.45
C ILE A 1 24.44 -13.63 -2.33
N LYS A 2 24.07 -14.81 -1.82
CA LYS A 2 23.16 -15.77 -2.46
C LYS A 2 22.35 -16.40 -1.33
N GLY A 3 21.02 -16.26 -1.37
CA GLY A 3 20.10 -16.95 -0.47
C GLY A 3 19.85 -16.36 0.92
N SER A 4 20.15 -15.08 1.17
CA SER A 4 19.65 -14.43 2.39
C SER A 4 18.17 -14.07 2.21
N GLU A 5 17.35 -14.31 3.23
CA GLU A 5 15.93 -13.93 3.29
C GLU A 5 15.72 -12.45 2.93
N LEU A 6 16.67 -11.57 3.27
CA LEU A 6 16.70 -10.17 2.86
C LEU A 6 16.85 -9.97 1.35
N GLY A 7 17.67 -10.80 0.70
CA GLY A 7 17.84 -10.74 -0.76
C GLY A 7 16.61 -11.24 -1.52
N ALA A 8 15.90 -12.23 -0.98
CA ALA A 8 14.63 -12.70 -1.55
C ALA A 8 13.50 -11.68 -1.31
N ASN A 9 13.42 -11.11 -0.11
CA ASN A 9 12.41 -10.11 0.23
C ASN A 9 12.60 -8.82 -0.57
N MET A 10 13.85 -8.37 -0.81
CA MET A 10 14.12 -7.21 -1.66
C MET A 10 13.64 -7.39 -3.11
N VAL A 11 13.69 -8.61 -3.66
CA VAL A 11 13.17 -8.90 -5.02
C VAL A 11 11.64 -8.92 -5.05
N VAL A 12 10.99 -9.37 -3.98
CA VAL A 12 9.53 -9.56 -3.94
C VAL A 12 8.79 -8.29 -3.50
N SER A 13 9.27 -7.60 -2.46
CA SER A 13 8.59 -6.43 -1.88
C SER A 13 9.11 -5.08 -2.41
N GLY A 14 10.24 -5.07 -3.12
CA GLY A 14 10.90 -3.82 -3.55
C GLY A 14 11.56 -3.04 -2.41
N THR A 15 11.67 -3.64 -1.22
CA THR A 15 12.34 -3.08 -0.05
C THR A 15 13.84 -3.03 -0.29
N PHE A 16 14.42 -1.83 -0.37
CA PHE A 16 15.84 -1.61 -0.65
C PHE A 16 16.75 -1.96 0.54
N GLY A 17 16.22 -1.85 1.76
CA GLY A 17 16.95 -2.15 2.97
C GLY A 17 16.07 -1.99 4.20
N GLU A 18 16.58 -2.48 5.32
CA GLU A 18 15.97 -2.33 6.63
C GLU A 18 16.98 -1.63 7.55
N VAL A 19 16.53 -0.61 8.28
CA VAL A 19 17.33 0.12 9.27
C VAL A 19 16.46 0.32 10.51
N ASP A 20 16.96 -0.06 11.69
CA ASP A 20 16.27 0.06 12.99
C ASP A 20 14.81 -0.45 12.98
N GLY A 21 14.55 -1.55 12.26
CA GLY A 21 13.23 -2.16 12.14
C GLY A 21 12.28 -1.46 11.17
N VAL A 22 12.77 -0.48 10.41
CA VAL A 22 12.02 0.21 9.35
C VAL A 22 12.41 -0.36 7.99
N GLN A 23 11.43 -0.87 7.26
CA GLN A 23 11.59 -1.29 5.86
C GLN A 23 11.51 -0.09 4.92
N ILE A 24 12.54 0.13 4.11
CA ILE A 24 12.65 1.28 3.21
C ILE A 24 12.26 0.88 1.80
N VAL A 25 11.20 1.48 1.28
CA VAL A 25 10.72 1.30 -0.09
C VAL A 25 10.88 2.59 -0.87
N ARG A 26 11.54 2.53 -2.03
CA ARG A 26 11.69 3.68 -2.93
C ARG A 26 10.43 3.84 -3.77
N SER A 27 9.83 5.03 -3.74
CA SER A 27 8.63 5.35 -4.51
C SER A 27 8.87 6.51 -5.46
N LYS A 28 8.33 6.42 -6.69
CA LYS A 28 8.28 7.53 -7.66
C LYS A 28 7.18 8.55 -7.35
N LYS A 29 6.40 8.33 -6.29
CA LYS A 29 5.28 9.20 -5.88
C LYS A 29 5.69 10.25 -4.83
N VAL A 30 6.96 10.30 -4.45
CA VAL A 30 7.51 11.22 -3.46
C VAL A 30 8.69 11.96 -4.09
N ASP A 31 8.82 13.26 -3.80
CA ASP A 31 9.95 14.05 -4.29
C ASP A 31 11.28 13.56 -3.67
N GLU A 32 12.38 13.85 -4.36
CA GLU A 32 13.72 13.55 -3.86
C GLU A 32 13.97 14.21 -2.49
N GLY A 33 14.54 13.46 -1.56
CA GLY A 33 14.82 13.91 -0.19
C GLY A 33 13.61 13.95 0.75
N LYS A 34 12.40 13.63 0.27
CA LYS A 34 11.18 13.56 1.10
C LYS A 34 10.77 12.11 1.34
N GLY A 35 10.06 11.88 2.43
CA GLY A 35 9.55 10.55 2.75
C GLY A 35 8.46 10.52 3.80
N PHE A 36 7.82 9.37 3.91
CA PHE A 36 6.82 9.06 4.92
C PHE A 36 7.26 7.83 5.69
N LEU A 37 7.30 7.93 7.01
CA LEU A 37 7.39 6.80 7.92
C LEU A 37 5.98 6.46 8.37
N VAL A 38 5.56 5.22 8.15
CA VAL A 38 4.21 4.74 8.45
C VAL A 38 4.32 3.55 9.38
N LYS A 39 3.68 3.61 10.54
CA LYS A 39 3.58 2.46 11.42
C LYS A 39 2.53 1.48 10.88
N VAL A 40 3.00 0.38 10.29
CA VAL A 40 2.14 -0.68 9.73
C VAL A 40 1.65 -1.68 10.78
N SER A 41 2.41 -1.89 11.84
CA SER A 41 2.10 -2.94 12.82
C SER A 41 1.10 -2.46 13.88
N PRO A 42 0.03 -3.23 14.14
CA PRO A 42 -0.82 -3.02 15.30
C PRO A 42 0.00 -3.28 16.57
N SER A 43 -0.15 -2.45 17.60
CA SER A 43 0.49 -2.75 18.88
C SER A 43 -0.22 -3.95 19.52
N GLN A 44 0.52 -5.04 19.78
CA GLN A 44 -0.05 -6.28 20.32
C GLN A 44 -0.67 -6.12 21.72
N THR A 45 -0.43 -4.98 22.38
CA THR A 45 -0.82 -4.73 23.78
C THR A 45 -2.04 -3.83 23.95
N GLN A 46 -2.55 -3.18 22.90
CA GLN A 46 -3.78 -2.36 23.02
C GLN A 46 -4.90 -3.00 22.20
N THR A 47 -6.06 -3.16 22.85
CA THR A 47 -7.27 -3.79 22.32
C THR A 47 -8.20 -2.82 21.60
N ASP A 48 -7.81 -1.56 21.50
CA ASP A 48 -8.64 -0.47 21.02
C ASP A 48 -8.71 -0.44 19.47
N ASP A 49 -9.77 0.15 18.91
CA ASP A 49 -9.97 0.26 17.46
C ASP A 49 -8.75 0.88 16.73
N ALA A 50 -8.01 1.75 17.41
CA ALA A 50 -6.77 2.33 16.91
C ALA A 50 -5.67 1.32 16.61
N ASN A 51 -5.65 0.15 17.26
CA ASN A 51 -4.73 -0.92 16.89
C ASN A 51 -5.28 -1.86 15.83
N LYS A 52 -6.60 -1.95 15.67
CA LYS A 52 -7.20 -2.76 14.60
C LYS A 52 -6.99 -2.13 13.23
N TYR A 53 -7.08 -0.81 13.17
CA TYR A 53 -6.88 -0.02 11.97
C TYR A 53 -5.46 0.56 11.98
N GLY A 54 -4.66 0.29 10.95
CA GLY A 54 -3.34 0.90 10.80
C GLY A 54 -3.43 2.42 10.65
N ALA A 55 -2.31 3.08 10.30
CA ALA A 55 -2.34 4.52 10.04
C ALA A 55 -3.38 4.91 8.96
N PHE A 56 -3.57 4.06 7.95
CA PHE A 56 -4.53 4.24 6.87
C PHE A 56 -5.61 3.17 6.92
N VAL A 57 -6.83 3.57 6.55
CA VAL A 57 -7.94 2.64 6.34
C VAL A 57 -8.43 2.78 4.92
N ILE A 58 -8.59 1.62 4.26
CA ILE A 58 -9.19 1.50 2.93
C ILE A 58 -10.59 0.95 3.13
N LEU A 59 -11.59 1.71 2.68
CA LEU A 59 -12.99 1.28 2.72
C LEU A 59 -13.46 0.95 1.32
N LEU A 60 -13.83 -0.31 1.11
CA LEU A 60 -14.47 -0.75 -0.12
C LEU A 60 -15.93 -0.30 -0.12
N LYS A 61 -16.32 0.48 -1.14
CA LYS A 61 -17.72 0.82 -1.40
C LYS A 61 -18.40 -0.26 -2.22
N ARG A 62 -17.66 -0.90 -3.13
CA ARG A 62 -18.08 -2.02 -3.98
C ARG A 62 -16.86 -2.88 -4.31
N ASP A 63 -17.07 -4.19 -4.28
CA ASP A 63 -16.07 -5.18 -4.73
C ASP A 63 -15.87 -5.10 -6.26
N VAL A 64 -14.85 -5.77 -6.78
CA VAL A 64 -14.51 -5.77 -8.20
C VAL A 64 -15.69 -6.31 -9.03
N ALA A 65 -16.26 -5.47 -9.89
CA ALA A 65 -17.27 -5.88 -10.86
C ALA A 65 -16.63 -5.97 -12.24
N ILE A 66 -16.69 -7.17 -12.82
CA ILE A 66 -16.15 -7.45 -14.15
C ILE A 66 -17.32 -7.64 -15.11
N GLU A 67 -17.39 -6.77 -16.11
CA GLU A 67 -18.37 -6.85 -17.18
C GLU A 67 -17.66 -7.27 -18.48
N THR A 68 -18.32 -8.13 -19.23
CA THR A 68 -17.83 -8.58 -20.53
C THR A 68 -18.94 -8.46 -21.55
N ASP A 69 -18.70 -7.74 -22.64
CA ASP A 69 -19.64 -7.64 -23.75
C ASP A 69 -18.94 -7.93 -25.08
N ARG A 70 -19.70 -8.53 -26.00
CA ARG A 70 -19.21 -8.91 -27.33
C ARG A 70 -19.71 -7.91 -28.34
N ASP A 71 -18.80 -7.08 -28.86
CA ASP A 71 -19.08 -6.24 -30.01
C ASP A 71 -19.09 -7.11 -31.28
N ILE A 72 -20.29 -7.41 -31.79
CA ILE A 72 -20.51 -8.21 -33.00
C ILE A 72 -19.98 -7.53 -34.26
N LEU A 73 -19.95 -6.19 -34.30
CA LEU A 73 -19.52 -5.41 -35.47
C LEU A 73 -18.00 -5.35 -35.56
N LYS A 74 -17.32 -5.19 -34.42
CA LYS A 74 -15.85 -5.14 -34.36
C LYS A 74 -15.20 -6.51 -34.15
N LYS A 75 -16.00 -7.54 -33.86
CA LYS A 75 -15.53 -8.88 -33.47
C LYS A 75 -14.54 -8.84 -32.30
N THR A 76 -14.72 -7.88 -31.39
CA THR A 76 -13.89 -7.71 -30.18
C THR A 76 -14.71 -7.99 -28.94
N THR A 77 -14.07 -8.55 -27.92
CA THR A 77 -14.65 -8.64 -26.58
C THR A 77 -14.09 -7.48 -25.77
N VAL A 78 -14.98 -6.64 -25.23
CA VAL A 78 -14.60 -5.60 -24.29
C VAL A 78 -14.77 -6.16 -22.89
N ILE A 79 -13.72 -6.06 -22.09
CA ILE A 79 -13.69 -6.47 -20.69
C ILE A 79 -13.44 -5.20 -19.88
N THR A 80 -14.38 -4.86 -19.01
CA THR A 80 -14.28 -3.72 -18.09
C THR A 80 -14.31 -4.23 -16.66
N GLY A 81 -13.46 -3.65 -15.81
CA GLY A 81 -13.41 -3.94 -14.38
C GLY A 81 -13.46 -2.64 -13.60
N ASP A 82 -14.47 -2.46 -12.74
CA ASP A 82 -14.56 -1.34 -11.82
C ASP A 82 -14.43 -1.80 -10.36
N GLU A 83 -13.66 -1.04 -9.59
CA GLU A 83 -13.53 -1.19 -8.14
C GLU A 83 -13.60 0.19 -7.50
N HIS A 84 -14.40 0.34 -6.46
CA HIS A 84 -14.57 1.62 -5.77
C HIS A 84 -14.14 1.50 -4.32
N TYR A 85 -13.05 2.17 -3.99
CA TYR A 85 -12.55 2.30 -2.62
C TYR A 85 -12.27 3.76 -2.27
N GLY A 86 -12.48 4.09 -1.00
CA GLY A 86 -12.03 5.35 -0.39
C GLY A 86 -10.85 5.08 0.54
N VAL A 87 -9.93 6.05 0.63
CA VAL A 87 -8.81 6.01 1.57
C VAL A 87 -8.86 7.20 2.49
N TYR A 88 -8.60 7.00 3.78
CA TYR A 88 -8.45 8.09 4.73
C TYR A 88 -7.39 7.76 5.79
N LEU A 89 -6.85 8.82 6.39
CA LEU A 89 -5.91 8.75 7.50
C LEU A 89 -6.71 8.55 8.78
N TYR A 90 -6.59 7.37 9.39
CA TYR A 90 -7.31 7.02 10.61
C TYR A 90 -6.61 7.59 11.84
N ASP A 91 -5.27 7.44 11.91
CA ASP A 91 -4.46 7.97 13.01
C ASP A 91 -3.27 8.77 12.45
N PRO A 92 -3.31 10.12 12.53
CA PRO A 92 -2.22 10.96 12.03
C PRO A 92 -0.95 10.87 12.87
N THR A 93 -1.01 10.41 14.12
CA THR A 93 0.17 10.31 15.01
C THR A 93 1.11 9.19 14.60
N ARG A 94 0.64 8.26 13.75
CA ARG A 94 1.37 7.08 13.26
C ARG A 94 2.05 7.31 11.91
N VAL A 95 1.98 8.54 11.39
CA VAL A 95 2.63 8.95 10.16
C VAL A 95 3.55 10.12 10.43
N VAL A 96 4.83 9.96 10.10
CA VAL A 96 5.80 11.05 10.16
C VAL A 96 6.26 11.37 8.75
N LYS A 97 6.05 12.61 8.32
CA LYS A 97 6.64 13.14 7.09
C LYS A 97 7.99 13.75 7.43
N PHE A 98 9.03 13.40 6.66
CA PHE A 98 10.37 13.98 6.81
C PHE A 98 10.87 14.53 5.47
N GLY A 99 11.85 15.44 5.55
CA GLY A 99 12.42 16.13 4.38
C GLY A 99 11.76 17.49 4.04
N GLY A 100 11.26 18.21 5.05
CA GLY A 100 10.66 19.53 4.86
C GLY A 100 11.61 20.70 5.18
N ALA A 101 11.91 21.49 4.15
CA ALA A 101 11.61 22.92 4.11
C ALA A 101 10.69 23.15 2.90
#